data_AF-A0A0T1WUT8-F1
#
_entry.id   AF-A0A0T1WUT8-F1
#
_cell.length_a   1.000
_cell.length_b   1.000
_cell.length_c   1.000
_cell.angle_alpha   90.00
_cell.angle_beta   90.00
_cell.angle_gamma   90.00
#
_symmetry.space_group_name_H-M   'P 1'
#
loop_
_entity.id
_entity.type
_entity.pdbx_description
1 polymer ?
#
loop_
_entity_poly.entity_id
_entity_poly.type
_entity_poly.pdbx_seq_one_letter_code
_entity_poly.pdbx_strand_id
1 'polypeptide(L)' 'MKPIDKANAAIRLKENEDFKLIMKCVEADIFDAFKNVKLGDSEALKTVHDLSHGFKLLGLRVDKYIELAVFEASKDEDR' A
#
# COMPACT_ATOMS: atom_id res chain seq x y z
N MET A 1 6.65 -18.29 -6.85
CA MET A 1 7.43 -17.22 -6.19
C MET A 1 7.43 -17.49 -4.70
N LYS A 2 8.59 -17.78 -4.12
CA LYS A 2 8.73 -18.13 -2.70
C LYS A 2 8.45 -16.89 -1.82
N PRO A 3 8.14 -17.04 -0.53
CA PRO A 3 7.88 -15.89 0.34
C PRO A 3 9.05 -14.90 0.38
N ILE A 4 10.30 -15.40 0.44
CA ILE A 4 11.51 -14.56 0.38
C ILE A 4 11.63 -13.76 -0.91
N ASP A 5 11.20 -14.32 -2.05
CA ASP A 5 11.18 -13.60 -3.33
C ASP A 5 10.18 -12.43 -3.29
N LYS A 6 9.04 -12.61 -2.60
CA LYS A 6 8.00 -11.58 -2.43
C LYS A 6 8.47 -10.45 -1.54
N ALA A 7 9.14 -10.78 -0.45
CA ALA A 7 9.75 -9.79 0.43
C ALA A 7 10.82 -8.97 -0.29
N ASN A 8 11.75 -9.63 -1.00
CA ASN A 8 12.80 -8.95 -1.74
C ASN A 8 12.23 -8.03 -2.83
N ALA A 9 11.17 -8.47 -3.52
CA ALA A 9 10.47 -7.61 -4.48
C ALA A 9 9.77 -6.42 -3.80
N ALA A 10 9.13 -6.64 -2.64
CA ALA A 10 8.47 -5.59 -1.87
C ALA A 10 9.45 -4.55 -1.32
N ILE A 11 10.62 -4.98 -0.83
CA ILE A 11 11.70 -4.08 -0.38
C ILE A 11 12.17 -3.20 -1.54
N ARG A 12 12.54 -3.81 -2.68
CA ARG A 12 12.96 -3.06 -3.87
C ARG A 12 11.89 -2.08 -4.36
N LEU A 13 10.62 -2.49 -4.31
CA LEU A 13 9.50 -1.62 -4.68
C LEU A 13 9.40 -0.41 -3.74
N LYS A 14 9.50 -0.63 -2.42
CA LYS A 14 9.46 0.45 -1.43
C LYS A 14 10.67 1.39 -1.48
N GLU A 15 11.83 0.90 -1.91
CA GLU A 15 13.05 1.69 -2.05
C GLU A 15 13.09 2.47 -3.38
N ASN A 16 12.31 2.05 -4.37
CA ASN A 16 12.24 2.72 -5.67
C ASN A 16 11.62 4.12 -5.55
N GLU A 17 12.36 5.14 -5.97
CA GLU A 17 11.94 6.55 -5.86
C GLU A 17 10.72 6.88 -6.73
N ASP A 18 10.62 6.31 -7.93
CA ASP A 18 9.44 6.52 -8.79
C ASP A 18 8.19 5.94 -8.14
N PHE A 19 8.29 4.76 -7.52
CA PHE A 19 7.17 4.17 -6.78
C PHE A 19 6.76 5.05 -5.60
N LYS A 20 7.72 5.56 -4.80
CA LYS A 20 7.43 6.50 -3.71
C LYS A 20 6.75 7.76 -4.22
N LEU A 21 7.21 8.30 -5.34
CA LEU A 21 6.65 9.49 -5.97
C LEU A 21 5.20 9.23 -6.41
N ILE A 22 4.95 8.13 -7.12
CA ILE A 22 3.61 7.75 -7.57
C ILE A 22 2.66 7.54 -6.39
N MET A 23 3.11 6.87 -5.32
CA MET A 23 2.28 6.68 -4.12
C MET A 23 1.87 8.02 -3.50
N LYS A 24 2.79 9.01 -3.43
CA LYS A 24 2.47 10.37 -2.97
C LYS A 24 1.52 11.11 -3.91
N CYS A 25 1.69 10.97 -5.23
CA CYS A 25 0.78 11.56 -6.21
C CYS A 25 -0.64 10.99 -6.05
N VAL A 26 -0.78 9.67 -5.97
CA VAL A 26 -2.07 9.00 -5.78
C VAL A 26 -2.74 9.43 -4.48
N GLU A 27 -1.99 9.54 -3.38
CA GLU A 27 -2.52 10.03 -2.11
C GLU A 27 -3.04 11.47 -2.22
N ALA A 28 -2.27 12.35 -2.87
CA ALA A 28 -2.68 13.73 -3.11
C ALA A 28 -3.93 13.81 -3.99
N ASP A 29 -4.01 13.02 -5.06
CA ASP A 29 -5.16 12.99 -5.97
C ASP A 29 -6.43 12.50 -5.26
N ILE A 30 -6.32 11.48 -4.39
CA ILE A 30 -7.45 11.01 -3.57
C ILE A 30 -7.92 12.12 -2.63
N PHE A 31 -6.99 12.85 -2.00
CA PHE A 31 -7.33 13.96 -1.11
C PHE A 31 -7.96 15.14 -1.86
N ASP A 32 -7.49 15.44 -3.06
CA ASP A 32 -8.08 16.45 -3.93
C ASP A 32 -9.48 16.04 -4.38
N ALA A 33 -9.69 14.76 -4.73
CA ALA A 33 -11.01 14.23 -5.02
C ALA A 33 -11.97 14.39 -3.81
N PHE A 34 -11.50 14.09 -2.60
CA PHE A 34 -12.27 14.28 -1.36
C PHE A 34 -12.73 15.73 -1.19
N LYS A 35 -11.82 16.70 -1.32
CA LYS A 35 -12.15 18.14 -1.17
C LYS A 35 -13.19 18.63 -2.17
N ASN A 36 -13.27 17.99 -3.33
CA ASN A 36 -14.20 18.36 -4.40
C ASN A 36 -15.56 17.64 -4.31
N VAL A 37 -15.77 16.76 -3.33
CA VAL A 37 -17.07 16.13 -3.08
C VAL A 37 -18.07 17.19 -2.59
N LYS A 38 -19.19 17.31 -3.29
CA LYS A 38 -20.28 18.22 -2.89
C LYS A 38 -20.96 17.71 -1.62
N LEU A 39 -21.37 18.64 -0.75
CA LEU A 39 -22.14 18.30 0.44
C LEU A 39 -23.44 17.56 0.06
N GLY A 40 -23.68 16.42 0.70
CA GLY A 40 -24.85 15.57 0.44
C GLY A 40 -24.67 14.56 -0.69
N ASP A 41 -23.56 14.61 -1.44
CA ASP A 41 -23.24 13.62 -2.48
C ASP A 41 -22.59 12.38 -1.86
N SER A 42 -23.44 11.49 -1.35
CA SER A 42 -23.01 10.28 -0.63
C SER A 42 -22.33 9.24 -1.53
N GLU A 43 -22.65 9.21 -2.82
CA GLU A 43 -22.07 8.27 -3.78
C GLU A 43 -20.64 8.69 -4.17
N ALA A 44 -20.43 9.98 -4.47
CA ALA A 44 -19.11 10.52 -4.69
C ALA A 44 -18.23 10.37 -3.44
N LEU A 45 -18.78 10.66 -2.25
CA LEU A 45 -18.06 10.45 -0.99
C LEU A 45 -17.65 9.00 -0.77
N LYS A 46 -18.57 8.06 -1.02
CA LYS A 46 -18.29 6.61 -0.90
C LYS A 46 -17.19 6.18 -1.87
N THR A 47 -17.22 6.68 -3.10
CA THR A 47 -16.21 6.36 -4.12
C THR A 47 -14.81 6.79 -3.66
N VAL A 48 -14.68 8.02 -3.15
CA VAL A 48 -13.40 8.50 -2.63
C VAL A 48 -12.94 7.70 -1.40
N HIS A 49 -13.87 7.33 -0.52
CA HIS A 49 -13.57 6.49 0.63
C HIS A 49 -13.06 5.10 0.21
N ASP A 50 -13.70 4.46 -0.77
CA ASP A 50 -13.30 3.15 -1.28
C ASP A 50 -11.91 3.21 -1.94
N LEU A 51 -11.60 4.28 -2.66
CA LEU A 51 -10.26 4.53 -3.23
C LEU A 51 -9.20 4.71 -2.14
N SER A 52 -9.47 5.55 -1.14
CA SER A 52 -8.60 5.75 0.02
C SER A 52 -8.33 4.45 0.77
N HIS A 53 -9.38 3.64 0.96
CA HIS A 53 -9.27 2.34 1.61
C HIS A 53 -8.42 1.36 0.80
N GLY A 54 -8.65 1.27 -0.52
CA GLY A 54 -7.86 0.43 -1.42
C GLY A 54 -6.39 0.82 -1.42
N PHE A 55 -6.08 2.12 -1.47
CA PHE A 55 -4.72 2.64 -1.40
C PHE A 55 -4.01 2.22 -0.09
N LYS A 56 -4.70 2.35 1.05
CA LYS A 56 -4.19 1.87 2.35
C LYS A 56 -3.94 0.36 2.36
N LEU A 57 -4.88 -0.42 1.84
CA LEU A 57 -4.75 -1.88 1.77
C LEU A 57 -3.56 -2.33 0.91
N LEU A 58 -3.28 -1.61 -0.19
CA LEU A 58 -2.10 -1.87 -1.02
C LEU A 58 -0.81 -1.71 -0.21
N GLY A 59 -0.64 -0.57 0.49
CA GLY A 59 0.52 -0.32 1.34
C GLY A 59 0.71 -1.41 2.40
N LEU A 60 -0.36 -1.71 3.14
CA LEU A 60 -0.36 -2.77 4.16
C LEU A 60 0.01 -4.14 3.58
N ARG A 61 -0.43 -4.44 2.36
CA ARG A 61 -0.12 -5.72 1.71
C ARG A 61 1.35 -5.81 1.32
N VAL A 62 1.94 -4.73 0.80
CA VAL A 62 3.36 -4.66 0.48
C VAL A 62 4.20 -4.85 1.74
N ASP A 63 3.85 -4.17 2.84
CA ASP A 63 4.51 -4.33 4.13
C ASP A 63 4.41 -5.76 4.66
N LYS A 64 3.25 -6.40 4.49
CA LYS A 64 3.05 -7.78 4.95
C LYS A 64 3.96 -8.78 4.28
N TYR A 65 4.33 -8.56 3.01
CA TYR A 65 5.29 -9.43 2.34
C TYR A 65 6.68 -9.38 2.98
N ILE A 66 7.07 -8.22 3.53
CA ILE A 66 8.35 -8.04 4.21
C ILE A 66 8.30 -8.71 5.59
N GLU A 67 7.24 -8.48 6.38
CA GLU A 67 7.07 -9.10 7.70
C GLU A 67 7.11 -10.63 7.66
N LEU A 68 6.45 -11.24 6.67
CA LEU A 68 6.38 -12.69 6.55
C LEU A 68 7.76 -13.32 6.29
N ALA A 69 8.62 -12.66 5.53
CA ALA A 69 9.97 -13.18 5.31
C ALA A 69 10.88 -13.02 6.53
N VAL A 70 10.74 -11.94 7.32
CA VAL A 70 11.47 -11.80 8.59
C VAL A 70 11.08 -12.93 9.55
N PHE A 71 9.78 -13.23 9.65
CA PHE A 71 9.28 -14.31 10.49
C PHE A 71 9.71 -15.71 10.01
N GLU A 72 9.77 -15.95 8.70
CA GLU A 72 10.26 -17.21 8.15
C GLU A 72 11.77 -17.37 8.35
N ALA A 73 12.56 -16.31 8.18
CA ALA A 73 14.01 -16.34 8.44
C ALA A 73 14.32 -16.63 9.92
N SER A 74 13.58 -16.02 10.86
CA SER A 74 13.75 -16.30 12.29
C SER A 74 13.42 -17.75 12.68
N LYS A 75 12.56 -18.45 11.93
CA LYS A 75 12.23 -19.86 12.19
C LYS A 75 13.30 -20.84 11.75
N ASP A 76 14.12 -20.46 10.78
CA ASP A 76 15.25 -21.27 10.31
C ASP A 76 16.49 -21.08 11.21
N GLU A 77 16.60 -19.96 11.93
CA GLU A 77 17.69 -19.72 12.92
C GLU A 77 17.46 -20.43 14.27
N ASP A 78 16.20 -20.72 14.64
CA ASP A 78 15.83 -21.45 15.86
C ASP A 78 15.85 -22.99 15.70
N ARG A 79 16.48 -23.52 14.64
CA ARG A 79 16.58 -24.95 14.30
C ARG A 79 18.01 -25.46 14.29
#